data_AF-A0A2G9R4Q8-F1
#
_entry.id   AF-A0A2G9R4Q8-F1
#
_cell.length_a   1.000
_cell.length_b   1.000
_cell.length_c   1.000
_cell.angle_alpha   90.00
_cell.angle_beta   90.00
_cell.angle_gamma   90.00
#
_symmetry.space_group_name_H-M   'P 1'
#
loop_
_entity.id
_entity.type
_entity.pdbx_description
1 polymer ?
#
loop_
_entity_poly.entity_id
_entity_poly.type
_entity_poly.pdbx_seq_one_letter_code
_entity_poly.pdbx_strand_id
1 'polypeptide(L)'
;VIAVVMDSFTDNDIFRDLHEACRKRRVPVYILVDDSQLLHFLTMCQNLGILIETEPNMRVRTLTGNNYYTRSGAKIVGKAHEKFLLVDGLKK
;
A
#
# COMPACT_ATOMS: atom_id res chain seq x y z
N VAL A 1 1.34 11.39 -11.35
CA VAL A 1 1.37 10.87 -9.95
C VAL A 1 0.48 9.64 -9.87
N ILE A 2 0.89 8.63 -9.10
CA ILE A 2 0.11 7.41 -8.88
C ILE A 2 -0.17 7.27 -7.39
N ALA A 3 -1.42 7.01 -7.02
CA ALA A 3 -1.79 6.61 -5.66
C ALA A 3 -2.53 5.27 -5.69
N VAL A 4 -2.13 4.36 -4.82
CA VAL A 4 -2.65 3.00 -4.71
C VAL A 4 -3.23 2.83 -3.32
N VAL A 5 -4.47 2.36 -3.23
CA VAL A 5 -5.07 1.89 -1.98
C VAL A 5 -5.42 0.43 -2.17
N MET A 6 -4.92 -0.43 -1.29
CA MET A 6 -5.06 -1.88 -1.39
C MET A 6 -5.29 -2.48 -0.01
N ASP A 7 -6.22 -3.42 0.09
CA ASP A 7 -6.40 -4.22 1.30
C ASP A 7 -5.33 -5.32 1.42
N SER A 8 -4.88 -5.91 0.30
CA SER A 8 -3.78 -6.87 0.24
C SER A 8 -2.92 -6.64 -1.00
N PHE A 9 -1.63 -6.34 -0.81
CA PHE A 9 -0.70 -6.05 -1.90
C PHE A 9 0.51 -6.97 -1.89
N THR A 10 0.45 -8.03 -2.71
CA THR A 10 1.49 -9.08 -2.79
C THR A 10 1.78 -9.51 -4.24
N ASP A 11 1.28 -8.78 -5.22
CA ASP A 11 1.53 -9.05 -6.64
C ASP A 11 2.88 -8.46 -7.05
N ASN A 12 3.83 -9.35 -7.37
CA ASN A 12 5.20 -8.99 -7.74
C ASN A 12 5.26 -8.14 -9.01
N ASP A 13 4.41 -8.42 -10.00
CA ASP A 13 4.49 -7.78 -11.31
C ASP A 13 3.90 -6.36 -11.24
N ILE A 14 2.78 -6.19 -10.54
CA ILE A 14 2.22 -4.87 -10.27
C ILE A 14 3.22 -4.01 -9.47
N PHE A 15 3.89 -4.56 -8.46
CA PHE A 15 4.87 -3.80 -7.69
C PHE A 15 6.09 -3.40 -8.53
N ARG A 16 6.58 -4.28 -9.41
CA ARG A 16 7.67 -3.97 -10.34
C ARG A 16 7.31 -2.83 -11.28
N ASP A 17 6.09 -2.81 -11.82
CA ASP A 17 5.62 -1.75 -12.71
C ASP A 17 5.59 -0.38 -12.00
N LEU A 18 5.14 -0.36 -10.74
CA LEU A 18 5.16 0.84 -9.90
C LEU A 18 6.59 1.29 -9.57
N HIS A 19 7.46 0.36 -9.22
CA HIS A 19 8.87 0.64 -8.94
C HIS A 19 9.58 1.21 -10.18
N GLU A 20 9.33 0.63 -11.36
CA GLU A 20 9.84 1.14 -12.63
C GLU A 20 9.30 2.54 -12.94
N ALA A 21 8.02 2.80 -12.68
CA ALA A 21 7.44 4.15 -12.80
C ALA A 21 8.15 5.16 -11.90
N CYS A 22 8.40 4.80 -10.63
CA CYS A 22 9.15 5.60 -9.67
C CYS A 22 10.57 5.92 -10.13
N ARG A 23 11.31 4.89 -10.57
CA ARG A 23 12.75 4.96 -10.75
C ARG A 23 13.16 5.43 -12.13
N LYS A 24 12.56 4.89 -13.19
CA LYS A 24 12.88 5.26 -14.58
C LYS A 24 12.12 6.50 -15.04
N ARG A 25 10.82 6.57 -14.74
CA ARG A 25 9.93 7.65 -15.21
C ARG A 25 9.79 8.80 -14.20
N ARG A 26 10.38 8.67 -13.00
CA ARG A 26 10.33 9.66 -11.92
C ARG A 26 8.91 10.04 -11.51
N VAL A 27 7.96 9.11 -11.69
CA VAL A 27 6.56 9.30 -11.29
C VAL A 27 6.44 9.09 -9.78
N PRO A 28 5.93 10.06 -9.00
CA PRO A 28 5.70 9.85 -7.57
C PRO A 28 4.60 8.78 -7.35
N VAL A 29 4.88 7.82 -6.50
CA VAL A 29 3.96 6.72 -6.14
C VAL A 29 3.67 6.76 -4.64
N TYR A 30 2.39 6.77 -4.30
CA TYR A 30 1.90 6.70 -2.92
C TYR A 30 1.10 5.41 -2.75
N ILE A 31 1.46 4.58 -1.78
CA ILE A 31 0.80 3.30 -1.51
C ILE A 31 0.22 3.36 -0.10
N LEU A 32 -1.08 3.11 0.01
CA LEU A 32 -1.75 2.85 1.27
C LEU A 32 -2.14 1.37 1.29
N VAL A 33 -1.64 0.63 2.27
CA VAL A 33 -1.96 -0.80 2.46
C VAL A 33 -2.64 -1.03 3.80
N ASP A 34 -3.59 -1.96 3.89
CA ASP A 34 -4.17 -2.32 5.19
C ASP A 34 -3.07 -2.79 6.15
N ASP A 35 -3.11 -2.29 7.39
CA ASP A 35 -2.10 -2.55 8.40
C ASP A 35 -1.89 -4.04 8.67
N SER A 36 -2.97 -4.84 8.61
CA SER A 36 -2.89 -6.29 8.81
C SER A 36 -2.14 -7.03 7.69
N GLN A 37 -1.97 -6.41 6.53
CA GLN A 37 -1.27 -6.98 5.37
C GLN A 37 0.12 -6.35 5.13
N LEU A 38 0.56 -5.40 5.96
CA LEU A 38 1.85 -4.73 5.80
C LEU A 38 3.01 -5.73 5.76
N LEU A 39 3.01 -6.74 6.63
CA LEU A 39 4.09 -7.71 6.70
C LEU A 39 4.25 -8.49 5.38
N HIS A 40 3.14 -8.92 4.78
CA HIS A 40 3.14 -9.62 3.51
C HIS A 40 3.68 -8.75 2.37
N PHE A 41 3.31 -7.48 2.35
CA PHE A 41 3.84 -6.50 1.41
C PHE A 41 5.36 -6.29 1.59
N LEU A 42 5.84 -6.14 2.82
CA LEU A 42 7.27 -5.98 3.09
C LEU A 42 8.08 -7.23 2.68
N THR A 43 7.55 -8.43 2.95
CA THR A 43 8.16 -9.69 2.49
C THR A 43 8.26 -9.74 0.96
N MET A 44 7.23 -9.30 0.24
CA MET A 44 7.27 -9.19 -1.22
C MET A 44 8.40 -8.26 -1.68
N CYS A 45 8.50 -7.06 -1.11
CA CYS A 45 9.55 -6.11 -1.46
C CYS A 45 10.97 -6.64 -1.18
N GLN A 46 11.15 -7.32 -0.04
CA GLN A 46 12.42 -7.98 0.31
C GLN A 46 12.78 -9.08 -0.69
N ASN A 47 11.83 -9.93 -1.07
CA ASN A 47 12.03 -11.00 -2.05
C ASN A 47 12.41 -10.46 -3.44
N LEU A 48 11.97 -9.23 -3.77
CA LEU A 48 12.35 -8.52 -4.99
C LEU A 48 13.67 -7.76 -4.87
N GLY A 49 14.31 -7.74 -3.69
CA GLY A 49 15.53 -7.00 -3.43
C GLY A 49 15.35 -5.47 -3.41
N ILE A 50 14.13 -4.99 -3.18
CA ILE A 50 13.79 -3.57 -3.24
C ILE A 50 13.63 -3.03 -1.81
N LEU A 51 14.50 -2.09 -1.43
CA LEU A 51 14.42 -1.39 -0.15
C LEU A 51 13.64 -0.08 -0.30
N ILE A 52 12.36 -0.11 0.06
CA ILE A 52 11.42 1.01 -0.11
C ILE A 52 11.91 2.29 0.56
N GLU A 53 12.58 2.19 1.70
CA GLU A 53 13.13 3.34 2.45
C GLU A 53 14.16 4.15 1.65
N THR A 54 14.77 3.53 0.63
CA THR A 54 15.75 4.18 -0.25
C THR A 54 15.14 4.77 -1.52
N GLU A 55 13.83 4.61 -1.75
CA GLU A 55 13.16 5.07 -2.96
C GLU A 55 12.53 6.45 -2.76
N PRO A 56 13.16 7.56 -3.19
CA PRO A 56 12.73 8.91 -2.84
C PRO A 56 11.36 9.31 -3.43
N ASN A 57 10.95 8.63 -4.50
CA ASN A 57 9.67 8.87 -5.19
C ASN A 57 8.56 7.92 -4.72
N MET A 58 8.84 6.99 -3.80
CA MET A 58 7.86 6.04 -3.29
C MET A 58 7.57 6.32 -1.81
N ARG A 59 6.30 6.38 -1.44
CA ARG A 59 5.88 6.45 -0.05
C ARG A 59 4.84 5.40 0.24
N VAL A 60 5.11 4.57 1.24
CA VAL A 60 4.18 3.55 1.73
C VAL A 60 3.69 3.97 3.11
N ARG A 61 2.39 3.89 3.34
CA ARG A 61 1.77 4.03 4.67
C ARG A 61 0.72 2.96 4.88
N THR A 62 0.37 2.71 6.13
CA THR A 62 -0.74 1.83 6.45
C THR A 62 -2.04 2.61 6.66
N LEU A 63 -3.15 1.93 6.41
CA LEU A 63 -4.48 2.35 6.81
C LEU A 63 -5.12 1.28 7.69
N THR A 64 -6.05 1.70 8.53
CA THR A 64 -6.88 0.83 9.36
C THR A 64 -8.34 1.14 9.08
N GLY A 65 -9.21 0.13 9.24
CA GLY A 65 -10.64 0.36 9.21
C GLY A 65 -11.14 1.03 10.49
N ASN A 66 -12.46 1.18 10.59
CA ASN A 66 -13.09 1.84 11.73
C ASN A 66 -12.84 1.11 13.05
N ASN A 67 -12.80 1.88 14.14
CA ASN A 67 -12.75 1.32 15.49
C ASN A 67 -14.16 0.92 15.95
N TYR A 68 -14.29 -0.28 16.49
CA TYR A 68 -15.50 -0.81 17.09
C TYR A 68 -15.22 -1.20 18.55
N TYR A 69 -16.24 -1.16 19.40
CA TYR A 69 -16.16 -1.57 20.79
C TYR A 69 -17.19 -2.66 21.08
N THR A 70 -16.75 -3.77 21.67
CA THR A 70 -17.65 -4.84 22.09
C THR A 70 -18.46 -4.43 23.33
N ARG A 71 -19.50 -5.20 23.67
CA ARG A 71 -20.25 -5.01 24.93
C ARG A 71 -19.38 -5.17 26.19
N SER A 72 -18.24 -5.87 26.09
CA SER A 72 -17.26 -6.01 27.17
C SER A 72 -16.24 -4.86 27.22
N GLY A 73 -16.34 -3.87 26.32
CA GLY A 73 -15.40 -2.74 26.23
C GLY A 73 -14.13 -3.02 25.43
N ALA A 74 -13.97 -4.21 24.84
CA ALA A 74 -12.80 -4.52 24.03
C ALA A 74 -12.84 -3.75 22.70
N LYS A 75 -11.70 -3.16 22.33
CA LYS A 75 -11.53 -2.46 21.05
C LYS A 75 -11.22 -3.46 19.94
N ILE A 76 -11.95 -3.36 18.84
CA ILE A 76 -11.72 -4.09 17.58
C ILE A 76 -11.43 -3.05 16.50
N VAL A 77 -10.37 -3.26 15.73
CA VAL A 77 -10.06 -2.44 14.56
C VAL A 77 -10.56 -3.18 13.33
N GLY A 78 -11.48 -2.58 12.57
CA GLY A 78 -11.97 -3.13 11.31
C GLY A 78 -10.86 -3.17 10.26
N LYS A 79 -11.07 -4.01 9.23
CA LYS A 79 -10.20 -4.02 8.06
C LYS A 79 -10.65 -2.98 7.05
N ALA A 80 -9.69 -2.36 6.38
CA ALA A 80 -9.97 -1.58 5.19
C ALA A 80 -10.09 -2.51 3.99
N HIS A 81 -11.16 -2.36 3.22
CA HIS A 81 -11.46 -3.19 2.05
C HIS A 81 -11.42 -2.38 0.75
N GLU A 82 -11.11 -1.10 0.84
CA GLU A 82 -10.98 -0.20 -0.28
C GLU A 82 -9.82 -0.63 -1.17
N LYS A 83 -10.12 -0.77 -2.46
CA LYS A 83 -9.15 -1.05 -3.51
C LYS A 83 -9.39 -0.10 -4.65
N PHE A 84 -8.45 0.80 -4.93
CA PHE A 84 -8.53 1.69 -6.07
C PHE A 84 -7.16 2.22 -6.46
N LEU A 85 -7.07 2.64 -7.72
CA LEU A 85 -5.90 3.28 -8.28
C LEU A 85 -6.27 4.71 -8.69
N LEU A 86 -5.46 5.68 -8.30
CA LEU A 86 -5.55 7.06 -8.78
C LEU A 86 -4.34 7.32 -9.68
N VAL A 87 -4.59 7.67 -10.94
CA VAL A 87 -3.54 8.08 -11.88
C VAL A 87 -3.86 9.49 -12.35
N ASP A 88 -2.95 10.42 -12.08
CA ASP A 88 -3.08 11.83 -12.47
C ASP A 88 -4.43 12.47 -12.06
N GLY A 89 -4.92 12.09 -10.87
CA GLY A 89 -6.17 12.58 -10.30
C GLY A 89 -7.43 11.83 -10.76
N LEU A 90 -7.29 10.87 -11.67
CA LEU A 90 -8.40 10.05 -12.15
C LEU A 90 -8.47 8.73 -11.37
N LYS A 91 -9.62 8.48 -10.74
CA LYS A 91 -9.89 7.21 -10.05
C LYS A 91 -10.21 6.12 -11.06
N LYS A 92 -9.58 4.96 -10.89
CA LYS A 92 -9.78 3.73 -11.63
C LYS A 92 -10.23 2.64 -10.67
#